data_AF-V5GGM9-F1
#
_entry.id   AF-V5GGM9-F1
#
_cell.length_a   1.000
_cell.length_b   1.000
_cell.length_c   1.000
_cell.angle_alpha   90.00
_cell.angle_beta   90.00
_cell.angle_gamma   90.00
#
_symmetry.space_group_name_H-M   'P 1'
#
loop_
_entity.id
_entity.type
_entity.pdbx_description
1 polymer ?
#
loop_
_entity_poly.entity_id
_entity_poly.type
_entity_poly.pdbx_seq_one_letter_code
_entity_poly.pdbx_strand_id
1 'polypeptide(L)'
;SSLKKNTAFVKKIKNFSSSQVDTYLKDMSTLNLSKYISEIAAAIVDSKLKMTDVPAAVKLCSILHQTYAEFSQHLFENWQKTLAIKVGDKIPNSSKLRVDLRFYAELLQAGIFTNKNALSLLGSVLTTLINMDKEDHFNIA
;
A
#
# COMPACT_ATOMS: atom_id res chain seq x y z
N SER A 1 -15.99 2.55 -20.96
CA SER A 1 -15.36 1.55 -20.06
C SER A 1 -16.42 0.67 -19.44
N SER A 2 -16.24 -0.66 -19.43
CA SER A 2 -17.24 -1.58 -18.86
C SER A 2 -16.96 -1.84 -17.38
N LEU A 3 -18.00 -1.75 -16.55
CA LEU A 3 -17.99 -2.05 -15.10
C LEU A 3 -17.21 -3.35 -14.80
N LYS A 4 -17.47 -4.40 -15.59
CA LYS A 4 -16.82 -5.71 -15.49
C LYS A 4 -15.29 -5.66 -15.60
N LYS A 5 -14.75 -4.86 -16.54
CA LYS A 5 -13.30 -4.75 -16.74
C LYS A 5 -12.62 -4.03 -15.58
N ASN A 6 -13.24 -2.97 -15.07
CA ASN A 6 -12.69 -2.21 -13.95
C ASN A 6 -12.72 -3.02 -12.64
N THR A 7 -13.81 -3.73 -12.34
CA THR A 7 -13.86 -4.62 -11.17
C THR A 7 -12.86 -5.78 -11.30
N ALA A 8 -12.65 -6.31 -12.51
CA ALA A 8 -11.63 -7.31 -12.75
C ALA A 8 -10.21 -6.75 -12.48
N PHE A 9 -9.95 -5.50 -12.89
CA PHE A 9 -8.69 -4.83 -12.59
C PHE A 9 -8.45 -4.68 -11.09
N VAL A 10 -9.43 -4.23 -10.31
CA VAL A 10 -9.34 -4.16 -8.83
C VAL A 10 -8.96 -5.52 -8.22
N LYS A 11 -9.59 -6.61 -8.69
CA LYS A 11 -9.28 -7.98 -8.24
C LYS A 11 -7.86 -8.42 -8.61
N LYS A 12 -7.35 -8.00 -9.77
CA LYS A 12 -5.95 -8.24 -10.17
C LYS A 12 -4.99 -7.54 -9.22
N ILE A 13 -5.26 -6.27 -8.87
CA ILE A 13 -4.42 -5.51 -7.94
C ILE A 13 -4.43 -6.12 -6.53
N LYS A 14 -5.57 -6.63 -6.05
CA LYS A 14 -5.62 -7.34 -4.76
C LYS A 14 -4.74 -8.59 -4.72
N ASN A 15 -4.52 -9.22 -5.87
CA ASN A 15 -3.62 -10.37 -6.06
C ASN A 15 -2.37 -9.97 -6.84
N PHE A 16 -1.78 -8.83 -6.47
CA PHE A 16 -0.63 -8.25 -7.16
C PHE A 16 0.53 -9.25 -7.29
N SER A 17 1.19 -9.23 -8.46
CA SER A 17 2.48 -9.87 -8.68
C SER A 17 3.37 -8.96 -9.52
N SER A 18 4.63 -8.79 -9.10
CA SER A 18 5.65 -8.06 -9.88
C SER A 18 5.77 -8.56 -11.32
N SER A 19 5.64 -9.87 -11.55
CA SER A 19 5.69 -10.48 -12.89
C SER A 19 4.61 -9.98 -13.86
N GLN A 20 3.54 -9.37 -13.35
CA GLN A 20 2.39 -8.90 -14.13
C GLN A 20 2.32 -7.37 -14.21
N VAL A 21 3.33 -6.65 -13.70
CA VAL A 21 3.27 -5.18 -13.59
C VAL A 21 3.05 -4.52 -14.95
N ASP A 22 3.70 -4.98 -16.02
CA ASP A 22 3.53 -4.41 -17.36
C ASP A 22 2.13 -4.68 -17.92
N THR A 23 1.55 -5.84 -17.59
CA THR A 23 0.14 -6.14 -17.91
C THR A 23 -0.80 -5.18 -17.18
N TYR A 24 -0.54 -4.89 -15.91
CA TYR A 24 -1.36 -3.94 -15.14
C TYR A 24 -1.26 -2.51 -15.73
N LEU A 25 -0.06 -2.06 -16.08
CA LEU A 25 0.15 -0.75 -16.69
C LEU A 25 -0.53 -0.62 -18.05
N LYS A 26 -0.51 -1.69 -18.87
CA LYS A 26 -1.25 -1.74 -20.13
C LYS A 26 -2.77 -1.72 -19.92
N ASP A 27 -3.28 -2.44 -18.93
CA ASP A 27 -4.70 -2.38 -18.58
C ASP A 27 -5.08 -0.95 -18.15
N MET A 28 -4.27 -0.30 -17.30
CA MET A 28 -4.51 1.08 -16.86
C MET A 28 -4.58 2.07 -18.01
N SER A 29 -3.72 1.96 -19.02
CA SER A 29 -3.73 2.88 -20.16
C SER A 29 -4.97 2.74 -21.05
N THR A 30 -5.74 1.65 -20.92
CA THR A 30 -6.93 1.37 -21.75
C THR A 30 -8.25 1.47 -20.98
N LEU A 31 -8.20 1.47 -19.64
CA LEU A 31 -9.38 1.55 -18.78
C LEU A 31 -9.60 2.97 -18.25
N ASN A 32 -10.86 3.37 -18.11
CA ASN A 32 -11.20 4.55 -17.31
C ASN A 32 -11.45 4.10 -15.87
N LEU A 33 -10.46 4.30 -15.01
CA LEU A 33 -10.48 3.87 -13.61
C LEU A 33 -10.91 4.97 -12.64
N SER A 34 -11.30 6.16 -13.11
CA SER A 34 -11.58 7.33 -12.26
C SER A 34 -12.59 7.05 -11.14
N LYS A 35 -13.61 6.22 -11.41
CA LYS A 35 -14.63 5.83 -10.42
C LYS A 35 -14.22 4.69 -9.48
N TYR A 36 -13.01 4.16 -9.62
CA TYR A 36 -12.52 2.96 -8.92
C TYR A 36 -11.24 3.23 -8.12
N ILE A 37 -10.79 4.49 -8.05
CA ILE A 37 -9.49 4.83 -7.44
C ILE A 37 -9.48 4.48 -5.95
N SER A 38 -10.60 4.67 -5.25
CA SER A 38 -10.74 4.28 -3.84
C SER A 38 -10.59 2.77 -3.65
N GLU A 39 -11.26 1.96 -4.48
CA GLU A 39 -11.17 0.51 -4.43
C GLU A 39 -9.80 -0.03 -4.86
N ILE A 40 -9.14 0.62 -5.82
CA ILE A 40 -7.77 0.30 -6.22
C ILE A 40 -6.82 0.60 -5.07
N ALA A 41 -6.93 1.76 -4.42
CA ALA A 41 -6.10 2.12 -3.27
C ALA A 41 -6.27 1.10 -2.12
N ALA A 42 -7.50 0.72 -1.79
CA ALA A 42 -7.77 -0.33 -0.82
C ALA A 42 -7.16 -1.68 -1.23
N ALA A 43 -7.31 -2.07 -2.50
CA ALA A 43 -6.75 -3.31 -3.02
C ALA A 43 -5.21 -3.36 -2.96
N ILE A 44 -4.53 -2.23 -3.13
CA ILE A 44 -3.07 -2.12 -3.00
C ILE A 44 -2.64 -2.40 -1.55
N VAL A 45 -3.29 -1.76 -0.57
CA VAL A 45 -2.95 -1.95 0.86
C VAL A 45 -3.27 -3.36 1.35
N ASP A 46 -4.40 -3.93 0.89
CA ASP A 46 -4.84 -5.28 1.21
C ASP A 46 -3.98 -6.38 0.55
N SER A 47 -3.22 -6.04 -0.49
CA SER A 47 -2.45 -7.01 -1.24
C SER A 47 -1.39 -7.71 -0.37
N LYS A 48 -1.17 -9.00 -0.64
CA LYS A 48 -0.18 -9.83 0.06
C LYS A 48 1.13 -9.79 -0.69
N LEU A 49 1.78 -8.63 -0.69
CA LEU A 49 3.06 -8.42 -1.36
C LEU A 49 4.18 -9.26 -0.73
N LYS A 50 5.09 -9.71 -1.58
CA LYS A 50 6.44 -10.14 -1.15
C LYS A 50 7.38 -8.94 -1.19
N MET A 51 8.52 -9.02 -0.50
CA MET A 51 9.56 -7.98 -0.59
C MET A 51 9.99 -7.71 -2.04
N THR A 52 10.06 -8.76 -2.87
CA THR A 52 10.38 -8.66 -4.30
C THR A 52 9.30 -7.93 -5.12
N ASP A 53 8.08 -7.82 -4.61
CA ASP A 53 6.98 -7.12 -5.29
C ASP A 53 7.00 -5.61 -5.05
N VAL A 54 7.65 -5.14 -3.99
CA VAL A 54 7.63 -3.74 -3.55
C VAL A 54 8.05 -2.77 -4.65
N PRO A 55 9.18 -2.94 -5.38
CA PRO A 55 9.58 -1.99 -6.42
C PRO A 55 8.53 -1.88 -7.55
N ALA A 56 7.91 -3.00 -7.92
CA ALA A 56 6.89 -3.03 -8.95
C ALA A 56 5.58 -2.38 -8.47
N ALA A 57 5.22 -2.57 -7.19
CA ALA A 57 4.06 -1.92 -6.58
C ALA A 57 4.25 -0.40 -6.48
N VAL A 58 5.45 0.08 -6.12
CA VAL A 58 5.80 1.52 -6.11
C VAL A 58 5.70 2.11 -7.52
N LYS A 59 6.18 1.40 -8.55
CA LYS A 59 6.02 1.81 -9.95
C LYS A 59 4.54 1.97 -10.33
N LEU A 60 3.70 0.99 -9.98
CA LEU A 60 2.25 1.06 -10.21
C LEU A 60 1.62 2.28 -9.51
N CYS A 61 1.93 2.46 -8.22
CA CYS A 61 1.45 3.61 -7.43
C CYS A 61 1.90 4.95 -8.01
N SER A 62 3.12 5.03 -8.56
CA SER A 62 3.65 6.24 -9.18
C SER A 62 2.82 6.65 -10.40
N ILE A 63 2.47 5.69 -11.26
CA ILE A 63 1.62 5.95 -12.42
C ILE A 63 0.19 6.31 -12.01
N LEU A 64 -0.37 5.61 -11.01
CA LEU A 64 -1.69 5.96 -10.45
C LEU A 64 -1.71 7.38 -9.89
N HIS A 65 -0.67 7.78 -9.16
CA HIS A 65 -0.53 9.11 -8.59
C HIS A 65 -0.45 10.20 -9.67
N GLN A 66 0.35 9.98 -10.71
CA GLN A 66 0.48 10.91 -11.84
C GLN A 66 -0.79 11.03 -12.68
N THR A 67 -1.61 9.97 -12.71
CA THR A 67 -2.82 9.92 -13.54
C THR A 67 -4.07 10.41 -12.80
N TYR A 68 -4.17 10.15 -11.48
CA TYR A 68 -5.38 10.39 -10.70
C TYR A 68 -5.08 11.20 -9.43
N ALA A 69 -5.52 12.45 -9.41
CA ALA A 69 -5.24 13.38 -8.31
C ALA A 69 -5.68 12.87 -6.92
N GLU A 70 -6.81 12.17 -6.85
CA GLU A 70 -7.39 11.66 -5.59
C GLU A 70 -6.71 10.38 -5.06
N PHE A 71 -5.81 9.76 -5.85
CA PHE A 71 -5.21 8.48 -5.49
C PHE A 71 -4.39 8.53 -4.20
N SER A 72 -3.54 9.56 -4.06
CA SER A 72 -2.67 9.74 -2.88
C SER A 72 -3.49 9.81 -1.58
N GLN A 73 -4.62 10.53 -1.60
CA GLN A 73 -5.50 10.67 -0.45
C GLN A 73 -6.12 9.32 -0.05
N HIS A 74 -6.74 8.62 -0.99
CA HIS A 74 -7.35 7.32 -0.70
C HIS A 74 -6.32 6.27 -0.26
N LEU A 75 -5.12 6.28 -0.85
CA LEU A 75 -4.05 5.37 -0.45
C LEU A 75 -3.63 5.65 1.00
N PHE A 76 -3.45 6.92 1.37
CA PHE A 76 -3.08 7.30 2.73
C PHE A 76 -4.15 6.93 3.75
N GLU A 77 -5.44 7.19 3.46
CA GLU A 77 -6.55 6.83 4.35
C GLU A 77 -6.61 5.32 4.65
N ASN A 78 -6.30 4.47 3.66
CA ASN A 78 -6.23 3.02 3.86
C ASN A 78 -5.00 2.63 4.69
N TRP A 79 -3.83 3.24 4.44
CA TRP A 79 -2.65 3.01 5.27
C TRP A 79 -2.83 3.42 6.73
N GLN A 80 -3.50 4.54 6.99
CA GLN A 80 -3.80 4.97 8.36
C GLN A 80 -4.60 3.91 9.11
N LYS A 81 -5.57 3.26 8.46
CA LYS A 81 -6.36 2.18 9.07
C LYS A 81 -5.51 0.94 9.33
N THR A 82 -4.71 0.51 8.35
CA THR A 82 -3.88 -0.70 8.43
C THR A 82 -2.75 -0.57 9.43
N LEU A 83 -2.15 0.62 9.55
CA LEU A 83 -0.99 0.90 10.40
C LEU A 83 -1.37 1.60 11.73
N ALA A 84 -2.65 1.70 12.08
CA ALA A 84 -3.08 2.22 13.38
C ALA A 84 -2.83 1.20 14.51
N ILE A 85 -1.57 0.86 14.77
CA ILE A 85 -1.14 -0.08 15.80
C ILE A 85 -0.94 0.66 17.13
N LYS A 86 -1.50 0.10 18.21
CA LYS A 86 -1.37 0.61 19.58
C LYS A 86 -0.58 -0.38 20.44
N VAL A 87 0.01 0.15 21.51
CA VAL A 87 0.67 -0.68 22.52
C VAL A 87 -0.34 -1.67 23.11
N GLY A 88 0.02 -2.96 23.14
CA GLY A 88 -0.85 -4.04 23.59
C GLY A 88 -1.63 -4.75 22.47
N ASP A 89 -1.65 -4.20 21.25
CA ASP A 89 -2.25 -4.88 20.10
C ASP A 89 -1.45 -6.13 19.74
N LYS A 90 -2.14 -7.24 19.47
CA LYS A 90 -1.50 -8.42 18.90
C LYS A 90 -1.30 -8.20 17.40
N ILE A 91 -0.05 -8.22 16.94
CA ILE A 91 0.28 -8.14 15.51
C ILE A 91 -0.10 -9.47 14.85
N PRO A 92 -1.13 -9.54 13.99
CA PRO A 92 -1.62 -10.82 13.49
C PRO A 92 -0.66 -11.48 12.50
N ASN A 93 0.11 -10.67 11.76
CA ASN A 93 1.04 -11.12 10.74
C ASN A 93 2.26 -10.19 10.64
N SER A 94 3.30 -10.51 11.41
CA SER A 94 4.57 -9.74 11.44
C SER A 94 5.27 -9.73 10.08
N SER A 95 5.19 -10.83 9.32
CA SER A 95 5.77 -10.90 7.97
C SER A 95 5.12 -9.93 6.99
N LYS A 96 3.79 -9.77 7.04
CA LYS A 96 3.08 -8.76 6.24
C LYS A 96 3.43 -7.36 6.73
N LEU A 97 3.38 -7.12 8.04
CA LEU A 97 3.70 -5.80 8.61
C LEU A 97 5.09 -5.32 8.17
N ARG A 98 6.10 -6.20 8.14
CA ARG A 98 7.44 -5.87 7.66
C ARG A 98 7.44 -5.40 6.19
N VAL A 99 6.74 -6.11 5.31
CA VAL A 99 6.62 -5.73 3.89
C VAL A 99 5.84 -4.42 3.75
N ASP A 100 4.77 -4.25 4.52
CA ASP A 100 3.94 -3.05 4.54
C ASP A 100 4.74 -1.82 4.98
N LEU A 101 5.56 -1.93 6.04
CA LEU A 101 6.45 -0.86 6.49
C LEU A 101 7.48 -0.49 5.42
N ARG A 102 8.08 -1.49 4.75
CA ARG A 102 9.02 -1.25 3.65
C ARG A 102 8.34 -0.55 2.48
N PHE A 103 7.16 -1.03 2.08
CA PHE A 103 6.41 -0.47 0.98
C PHE A 103 5.95 0.96 1.30
N TYR A 104 5.43 1.20 2.49
CA TYR A 104 5.02 2.53 2.95
C TYR A 104 6.19 3.53 2.95
N ALA A 105 7.37 3.10 3.43
CA ALA A 105 8.57 3.93 3.39
C ALA A 105 9.04 4.25 1.96
N GLU A 106 8.95 3.31 1.02
CA GLU A 106 9.28 3.59 -0.39
C GLU A 106 8.25 4.51 -1.06
N LEU A 107 6.96 4.41 -0.71
CA LEU A 107 5.93 5.35 -1.18
C LEU A 107 6.20 6.78 -0.67
N LEU A 108 6.64 6.93 0.59
CA LEU A 108 7.11 8.20 1.15
C LEU A 108 8.31 8.73 0.38
N GLN A 109 9.34 7.91 0.18
CA GLN A 109 10.56 8.29 -0.52
C GLN A 109 10.30 8.69 -1.98
N ALA A 110 9.37 8.01 -2.65
CA ALA A 110 8.95 8.33 -4.01
C ALA A 110 8.02 9.55 -4.10
N GLY A 111 7.65 10.17 -2.98
CA GLY A 111 6.81 11.37 -2.95
C GLY A 111 5.33 11.11 -3.28
N ILE A 112 4.85 9.87 -3.12
CA ILE A 112 3.46 9.51 -3.45
C ILE A 112 2.47 10.19 -2.50
N PHE A 113 2.83 10.32 -1.22
CA PHE A 113 1.97 10.96 -0.24
C PHE A 113 2.20 12.46 -0.22
N THR A 114 1.14 13.20 -0.53
CA THR A 114 1.09 14.66 -0.42
C THR A 114 0.73 15.14 1.00
N ASN A 115 0.31 14.21 1.88
CA ASN A 115 -0.09 14.52 3.24
C ASN A 115 1.14 14.67 4.16
N LYS A 116 1.27 15.83 4.81
CA LYS A 116 2.35 16.11 5.78
C LYS A 116 2.43 15.12 6.96
N ASN A 117 1.31 14.46 7.28
CA ASN A 117 1.24 13.48 8.36
C ASN A 117 1.72 12.08 7.93
N ALA A 118 2.09 11.88 6.66
CA ALA A 118 2.53 10.57 6.18
C ALA A 118 3.82 10.11 6.87
N LEU A 119 4.80 11.01 7.05
CA LEU A 119 5.99 10.69 7.83
C LEU A 119 5.65 10.41 9.30
N SER A 120 4.72 11.18 9.88
CA SER A 120 4.28 11.00 11.26
C SER A 120 3.62 9.64 11.50
N LEU A 121 2.90 9.09 10.52
CA LEU A 121 2.33 7.75 10.62
C LEU A 121 3.44 6.70 10.76
N LEU A 122 4.47 6.75 9.90
CA LEU A 122 5.61 5.83 9.98
C LEU A 122 6.32 5.95 11.34
N GLY A 123 6.59 7.17 11.79
CA GLY A 123 7.22 7.42 13.09
C GLY A 123 6.39 6.87 14.26
N SER A 124 5.07 7.05 14.24
CA SER A 124 4.17 6.52 15.25
C SER A 124 4.21 5.00 15.31
N VAL A 125 4.17 4.32 14.16
CA VAL A 125 4.19 2.85 14.12
C VAL A 125 5.51 2.31 14.66
N LEU A 126 6.64 2.85 14.20
CA LEU A 126 7.96 2.43 14.67
C LEU A 126 8.11 2.65 16.18
N THR A 127 7.62 3.79 16.70
CA THR A 127 7.61 4.08 18.13
C THR A 127 6.77 3.07 18.91
N THR A 128 5.59 2.70 18.40
CA THR A 128 4.75 1.65 19.02
C THR A 128 5.47 0.31 19.05
N LEU A 129 6.08 -0.11 17.94
CA LEU A 129 6.80 -1.39 17.86
C LEU A 129 7.99 -1.44 18.83
N ILE A 130 8.79 -0.37 18.92
CA ILE A 130 9.88 -0.25 19.91
C ILE A 130 9.34 -0.42 21.33
N ASN A 131 8.17 0.13 21.64
CA ASN A 131 7.59 0.02 22.97
C ASN A 131 6.99 -1.36 23.28
N MET A 132 6.57 -2.11 22.26
CA MET A 132 6.05 -3.48 22.41
C MET A 132 7.17 -4.51 22.57
N ASP A 133 8.33 -4.28 21.94
CA ASP A 133 9.44 -5.22 21.84
C ASP A 133 10.64 -4.83 22.71
N LYS A 134 10.40 -4.61 24.02
CA LYS A 134 11.47 -4.26 24.97
C LYS A 134 12.26 -5.46 25.48
N GLU A 135 11.64 -6.63 25.50
CA GLU A 135 12.19 -7.85 26.11
C GLU A 135 12.24 -8.99 25.06
N ASP A 136 11.07 -9.38 24.53
CA ASP A 136 10.93 -10.60 23.72
C ASP A 136 11.20 -10.39 22.21
N HIS A 137 11.22 -9.14 21.73
CA HIS A 137 11.54 -8.78 20.34
C HIS A 137 10.73 -9.52 19.25
N PHE A 138 9.40 -9.56 19.34
CA PHE A 138 8.54 -10.34 18.43
C PHE A 138 8.51 -9.86 16.96
N ASN A 139 9.00 -8.66 16.66
CA ASN A 139 8.93 -8.03 15.34
C ASN A 139 10.29 -7.93 14.62
N ILE A 140 11.29 -8.70 15.05
CA ILE A 140 12.53 -8.92 14.30
C ILE A 140 12.26 -10.01 13.26
N ALA A 141 12.36 -9.71 11.97
CA ALA A 141 12.22 -10.73 10.94
C ALA A 141 13.05 -10.40 9.71
#